data_AF-A0A5S6RBM1-F1
#
_entry.id   AF-A0A5S6RBM1-F1
#
_cell.length_a   1.000
_cell.length_b   1.000
_cell.length_c   1.000
_cell.angle_alpha   90.00
_cell.angle_beta   90.00
_cell.angle_gamma   90.00
#
_symmetry.space_group_name_H-M   'P 1'
#
loop_
_entity.id
_entity.type
_entity.pdbx_description
1 polymer ?
#
loop_
_entity_poly.entity_id
_entity_poly.type
_entity_poly.pdbx_seq_one_letter_code
_entity_poly.pdbx_strand_id
1 'polypeptide(L)'
;MEAPCSPSGKKRDKMRKKEIVLWCNIKALPGANRLIKHLKSNGVPAALASNSPGSNIEAKISCHQGWKESFSAIVGGDEVEKGKPSPDIFLEAAKRMNTNPPNCLVIEDSLCCSWKSCRNACIAVPSVPKRTAEFSSADEVINSLLDVRPEKWGLRPFSDWIDDTLPIEPWFIGGSVIKGFGRGSKVLGIPTANLPAENFSDVLSEHTSRVYFGWAGLSTRGIYKMVMSIGWNPYFDNTEKTIEPWLLHDFGEDFYGEELRLVIVGYIRPEANFPSLESLIERIHEDARIAEKALNLPLYAKYTDSPYLRNSLKEDNSANGNQSVIDSK
;
A
#
# COMPACT_ATOMS: atom_id res chain seq x y z
N MET A 1 6.61 -22.79 54.04
CA MET A 1 5.76 -23.32 52.97
C MET A 1 5.58 -22.21 51.95
N GLU A 2 6.37 -22.23 50.87
CA GLU A 2 6.20 -21.31 49.75
C GLU A 2 4.92 -21.69 48.99
N ALA A 3 4.09 -20.70 48.69
CA ALA A 3 2.92 -20.89 47.86
C ALA A 3 3.36 -21.29 46.43
N PRO A 4 2.70 -22.27 45.79
CA PRO A 4 3.06 -22.68 44.45
C PRO A 4 2.83 -21.53 43.46
N CYS A 5 3.88 -21.16 42.74
CA CYS A 5 3.83 -20.20 41.64
C CYS A 5 2.77 -20.65 40.62
N SER A 6 1.76 -19.81 40.38
CA SER A 6 0.60 -20.20 39.56
C SER A 6 1.01 -20.47 38.10
N PRO A 7 0.38 -21.43 37.39
CA PRO A 7 0.72 -21.78 36.01
C PRO A 7 0.45 -20.67 34.98
N SER A 8 -0.09 -19.51 35.39
CA SER A 8 -0.56 -18.44 34.49
C SER A 8 0.56 -17.56 33.92
N GLY A 9 1.71 -17.44 34.59
CA GLY A 9 2.82 -16.59 34.15
C GLY A 9 3.48 -17.08 32.85
N LYS A 10 3.86 -18.37 32.80
CA LYS A 10 4.54 -18.96 31.64
C LYS A 10 3.66 -19.00 30.38
N LYS A 11 2.34 -19.18 30.52
CA LYS A 11 1.39 -19.13 29.39
C LYS A 11 1.19 -17.71 28.87
N ARG A 12 1.10 -16.70 29.76
CA ARG A 12 1.02 -15.28 29.37
C ARG A 12 2.28 -14.80 28.66
N ASP A 13 3.46 -15.20 29.13
CA ASP A 13 4.73 -14.84 28.48
C ASP A 13 4.90 -15.49 27.11
N LYS A 14 4.45 -16.74 26.95
CA LYS A 14 4.46 -17.42 25.64
C LYS A 14 3.46 -16.80 24.67
N MET A 15 2.32 -16.32 25.16
CA MET A 15 1.30 -15.63 24.37
C MET A 15 1.79 -14.24 23.95
N ARG A 16 2.39 -13.45 24.87
CA ARG A 16 3.04 -12.17 24.57
C ARG A 16 4.18 -12.29 23.56
N LYS A 17 5.03 -13.31 23.67
CA LYS A 17 6.10 -13.54 22.69
C LYS A 17 5.54 -13.84 21.29
N LYS A 18 4.44 -14.60 21.18
CA LYS A 18 3.77 -14.84 19.89
C LYS A 18 3.13 -13.58 19.31
N GLU A 19 2.53 -12.73 20.13
CA GLU A 19 1.94 -11.46 19.71
C GLU A 19 2.99 -10.46 19.22
N ILE A 20 4.14 -10.36 19.91
CA ILE A 20 5.25 -9.49 19.48
C ILE A 20 5.82 -9.96 18.13
N VAL A 21 6.02 -11.27 17.96
CA VAL A 21 6.45 -11.83 16.66
C VAL A 21 5.44 -11.52 15.56
N LEU A 22 4.15 -11.60 15.86
CA LEU A 22 3.11 -11.22 14.90
C LEU A 22 3.20 -9.73 14.55
N TRP A 23 3.36 -8.84 15.52
CA TRP A 23 3.44 -7.40 15.30
C TRP A 23 4.64 -6.98 14.45
N CYS A 24 5.80 -7.61 14.66
CA CYS A 24 6.98 -7.28 13.86
C CYS A 24 6.89 -7.75 12.41
N ASN A 25 5.92 -8.60 12.07
CA ASN A 25 5.62 -8.99 10.68
C ASN A 25 4.54 -8.13 10.03
N ILE A 26 3.89 -7.23 10.77
CA ILE A 26 2.87 -6.33 10.22
C ILE A 26 3.57 -5.23 9.43
N LYS A 27 3.22 -5.08 8.16
CA LYS A 27 3.72 -3.98 7.34
C LYS A 27 2.92 -2.71 7.59
N ALA A 28 3.58 -1.57 7.40
CA ALA A 28 2.93 -0.28 7.39
C ALA A 28 2.01 -0.14 6.17
N LEU A 29 0.94 0.63 6.28
CA LEU A 29 0.11 0.98 5.12
C LEU A 29 0.96 1.67 4.03
N PRO A 30 0.68 1.41 2.74
CA PRO A 30 1.39 2.07 1.65
C PRO A 30 1.32 3.59 1.77
N GLY A 31 2.49 4.24 1.88
CA GLY A 31 2.64 5.68 2.05
C GLY A 31 2.80 6.16 3.50
N ALA A 32 2.61 5.30 4.51
CA ALA A 32 2.72 5.69 5.93
C ALA A 32 4.13 6.21 6.28
N ASN A 33 5.17 5.43 5.99
CA ASN A 33 6.55 5.81 6.25
C ASN A 33 6.95 7.09 5.49
N ARG A 34 6.49 7.21 4.23
CA ARG A 34 6.70 8.40 3.39
C ARG A 34 6.09 9.64 4.04
N LEU A 35 4.83 9.55 4.48
CA LEU A 35 4.13 10.65 5.13
C LEU A 35 4.78 11.04 6.46
N ILE A 36 5.07 10.08 7.34
CA ILE A 36 5.70 10.33 8.65
C ILE A 36 7.06 11.03 8.47
N LYS A 37 7.89 10.53 7.55
CA LYS A 37 9.20 11.15 7.23
C LYS A 37 9.03 12.56 6.67
N HIS A 38 8.05 12.77 5.78
CA HIS A 38 7.77 14.08 5.20
C HIS A 38 7.34 15.10 6.25
N LEU A 39 6.41 14.75 7.14
CA LEU A 39 5.96 15.61 8.23
C LEU A 39 7.13 15.98 9.16
N LYS A 40 7.92 14.99 9.57
CA LYS A 40 9.09 15.19 10.43
C LYS A 40 10.15 16.10 9.79
N SER A 41 10.49 15.87 8.52
CA SER A 41 11.50 16.68 7.80
C SER A 41 11.07 18.13 7.56
N ASN A 42 9.76 18.38 7.53
CA ASN A 42 9.18 19.73 7.42
C ASN A 42 8.81 20.36 8.76
N GLY A 43 9.18 19.73 9.89
CA GLY A 43 8.93 20.27 11.22
C GLY A 43 7.45 20.31 11.62
N VAL A 44 6.61 19.47 11.00
CA VAL A 44 5.18 19.37 11.33
C VAL A 44 5.02 18.36 12.47
N PRO A 45 4.55 18.79 13.67
CA PRO A 45 4.29 17.87 14.78
C PRO A 45 3.21 16.86 14.41
N ALA A 46 3.43 15.59 14.76
CA ALA A 46 2.49 14.51 14.52
C ALA A 46 2.22 13.73 15.82
N ALA A 47 1.01 13.21 15.98
CA ALA A 47 0.65 12.32 17.07
C ALA A 47 0.03 11.02 16.56
N LEU A 48 0.24 9.94 17.32
CA LEU A 48 -0.43 8.66 17.11
C LEU A 48 -1.55 8.50 18.13
N ALA A 49 -2.79 8.33 17.66
CA ALA A 49 -3.98 8.15 18.49
C ALA A 49 -4.69 6.84 18.13
N SER A 50 -4.76 5.88 19.07
CA SER A 50 -5.32 4.55 18.83
C SER A 50 -6.15 4.04 20.01
N ASN A 51 -7.28 3.38 19.76
CA ASN A 51 -8.08 2.71 20.79
C ASN A 51 -7.36 1.53 21.46
N SER A 52 -6.20 1.11 20.92
CA SER A 52 -5.38 0.07 21.55
C SER A 52 -4.77 0.59 22.87
N PRO A 53 -4.54 -0.29 23.86
CA PRO A 53 -3.78 0.08 25.05
C PRO A 53 -2.37 0.56 24.72
N GLY A 54 -1.81 1.50 25.50
CA GLY A 54 -0.48 2.07 25.26
C GLY A 54 0.62 1.01 25.14
N SER A 55 0.55 -0.06 25.94
CA SER A 55 1.48 -1.19 25.86
C SER A 55 1.48 -1.93 24.51
N ASN A 56 0.32 -2.07 23.87
CA ASN A 56 0.20 -2.68 22.54
C ASN A 56 0.71 -1.74 21.46
N ILE A 57 0.52 -0.43 21.62
CA ILE A 57 1.03 0.57 20.70
C ILE A 57 2.56 0.56 20.73
N GLU A 58 3.16 0.66 21.92
CA GLU A 58 4.60 0.64 22.13
C GLU A 58 5.26 -0.59 21.51
N ALA A 59 4.68 -1.76 21.72
CA ALA A 59 5.20 -3.00 21.16
C ALA A 59 5.07 -3.07 19.62
N LYS A 60 4.03 -2.48 19.01
CA LYS A 60 3.92 -2.38 17.55
C LYS A 60 4.91 -1.39 16.96
N ILE A 61 4.98 -0.17 17.49
CA ILE A 61 5.84 0.89 16.93
C ILE A 61 7.33 0.56 17.09
N SER A 62 7.71 -0.20 18.13
CA SER A 62 9.10 -0.63 18.34
C SER A 62 9.61 -1.61 17.26
N CYS A 63 8.72 -2.28 16.54
CA CYS A 63 9.08 -3.09 15.38
C CYS A 63 9.39 -2.24 14.13
N HIS A 64 9.06 -0.94 14.14
CA HIS A 64 9.25 -0.04 13.00
C HIS A 64 10.29 1.04 13.31
N GLN A 65 11.41 0.98 12.61
CA GLN A 65 12.53 1.89 12.83
C GLN A 65 12.10 3.36 12.64
N GLY A 66 12.36 4.19 13.67
CA GLY A 66 12.14 5.63 13.62
C GLY A 66 10.70 6.08 13.92
N TRP A 67 9.75 5.16 14.14
CA TRP A 67 8.35 5.53 14.38
C TRP A 67 8.16 6.25 15.70
N LYS A 68 8.69 5.68 16.79
CA LYS A 68 8.53 6.23 18.13
C LYS A 68 9.06 7.66 18.22
N GLU A 69 10.18 7.94 17.57
CA GLU A 69 10.83 9.25 17.54
C GLU A 69 10.20 10.22 16.53
N SER A 70 9.21 9.77 15.75
CA SER A 70 8.54 10.62 14.76
C SER A 70 7.23 11.23 15.27
N PHE A 71 6.72 10.75 16.41
CA PHE A 71 5.51 11.29 17.02
C PHE A 71 5.86 12.14 18.26
N SER A 72 5.35 13.36 18.30
CA SER A 72 5.45 14.27 19.45
C SER A 72 4.57 13.80 20.61
N ALA A 73 3.51 13.04 20.32
CA ALA A 73 2.66 12.41 21.32
C ALA A 73 2.14 11.07 20.82
N ILE A 74 1.98 10.12 21.73
CA ILE A 74 1.32 8.84 21.49
C ILE A 74 0.24 8.72 22.57
N VAL A 75 -0.99 8.40 22.17
CA VAL A 75 -2.16 8.28 23.04
C VAL A 75 -2.87 6.97 22.77
N GLY A 76 -2.91 6.11 23.79
CA GLY A 76 -3.68 4.87 23.82
C GLY A 76 -5.11 5.06 24.31
N GLY A 77 -5.97 4.09 24.02
CA GLY A 77 -7.37 4.10 24.42
C GLY A 77 -7.57 3.97 25.94
N ASP A 78 -6.58 3.44 26.64
CA ASP A 78 -6.51 3.33 28.11
C ASP A 78 -6.09 4.65 28.79
N GLU A 79 -5.76 5.69 28.03
CA GLU A 79 -5.34 7.00 28.52
C GLU A 79 -6.44 8.06 28.43
N VAL A 80 -7.64 7.68 27.99
CA VAL A 80 -8.80 8.57 27.86
C VAL A 80 -10.07 7.94 28.44
N GLU A 81 -11.01 8.78 28.87
CA GLU A 81 -12.28 8.30 29.45
C GLU A 81 -13.14 7.57 28.41
N LYS A 82 -13.21 8.10 27.18
CA LYS A 82 -13.93 7.48 26.07
C LYS A 82 -13.02 7.38 24.85
N GLY A 83 -12.76 6.16 24.40
CA GLY A 83 -12.08 5.92 23.12
C GLY A 83 -12.95 6.35 21.93
N LYS A 84 -12.40 6.24 20.72
CA LYS A 84 -13.16 6.42 19.46
C LYS A 84 -14.41 5.53 19.51
N PRO A 85 -15.61 6.04 19.17
CA PRO A 85 -15.88 7.26 18.40
C PRO A 85 -16.04 8.56 19.21
N SER A 86 -15.56 8.65 20.44
CA SER A 86 -15.40 9.95 21.11
C SER A 86 -14.24 10.74 20.47
N PRO A 87 -14.25 12.09 20.47
CA PRO A 87 -13.10 12.88 20.06
C PRO A 87 -11.97 12.94 21.13
N ASP A 88 -12.21 12.45 22.35
CA ASP A 88 -11.32 12.63 23.51
C ASP A 88 -9.87 12.23 23.24
N ILE A 89 -9.65 11.12 22.52
CA ILE A 89 -8.29 10.67 22.18
C ILE A 89 -7.51 11.66 21.31
N PHE A 90 -8.20 12.34 20.40
CA PHE A 90 -7.59 13.35 19.53
C PHE A 90 -7.41 14.68 20.26
N LEU A 91 -8.35 15.05 21.15
CA LEU A 91 -8.23 16.23 22.01
C LEU A 91 -7.04 16.08 22.97
N GLU A 92 -6.87 14.90 23.57
CA GLU A 92 -5.71 14.59 24.40
C GLU A 92 -4.41 14.59 23.58
N ALA A 93 -4.42 14.05 22.35
CA ALA A 93 -3.26 14.13 21.45
C ALA A 93 -2.88 15.59 21.11
N ALA A 94 -3.87 16.44 20.77
CA ALA A 94 -3.66 17.86 20.49
C ALA A 94 -3.09 18.60 21.71
N LYS A 95 -3.63 18.32 22.91
CA LYS A 95 -3.14 18.87 24.18
C LYS A 95 -1.68 18.47 24.44
N ARG A 96 -1.31 17.20 24.27
CA ARG A 96 0.08 16.72 24.43
C ARG A 96 1.05 17.30 23.40
N MET A 97 0.57 17.58 22.19
CA MET A 97 1.33 18.30 21.16
C MET A 97 1.37 19.83 21.37
N ASN A 98 0.69 20.37 22.39
CA ASN A 98 0.54 21.80 22.62
C ASN A 98 -0.01 22.56 21.40
N THR A 99 -1.03 22.00 20.74
CA THR A 99 -1.67 22.58 19.56
C THR A 99 -3.18 22.70 19.73
N ASN A 100 -3.79 23.64 19.01
CA ASN A 100 -5.23 23.85 19.02
C ASN A 100 -5.92 22.86 18.07
N PRO A 101 -7.01 22.19 18.49
CA PRO A 101 -7.75 21.24 17.65
C PRO A 101 -8.09 21.73 16.22
N PRO A 102 -8.51 23.00 16.00
CA PRO A 102 -8.79 23.50 14.65
C PRO A 102 -7.56 23.55 13.71
N ASN A 103 -6.34 23.52 14.26
CA ASN A 103 -5.09 23.50 13.49
C ASN A 103 -4.60 22.08 13.22
N CYS A 104 -5.36 21.04 13.59
CA CYS A 104 -4.97 19.66 13.40
C CYS A 104 -5.77 18.99 12.28
N LEU A 105 -5.04 18.29 11.42
CA LEU A 105 -5.58 17.34 10.46
C LEU A 105 -5.54 15.93 11.05
N VAL A 106 -6.68 15.24 11.07
CA VAL A 106 -6.73 13.82 11.45
C VAL A 106 -6.77 12.95 10.20
N ILE A 107 -5.99 11.87 10.20
CA ILE A 107 -6.00 10.83 9.17
C ILE A 107 -6.42 9.53 9.86
N GLU A 108 -7.59 9.00 9.49
CA GLU A 108 -8.26 7.91 10.21
C GLU A 108 -8.67 6.78 9.26
N ASP A 109 -8.50 5.54 9.68
CA ASP A 109 -8.87 4.35 8.91
C ASP A 109 -10.21 3.72 9.32
N SER A 110 -10.78 4.19 10.44
CA SER A 110 -12.02 3.67 11.02
C SER A 110 -13.26 4.51 10.66
N LEU A 111 -14.42 3.85 10.60
CA LEU A 111 -15.73 4.39 10.19
C LEU A 111 -16.20 5.61 10.99
N CYS A 112 -15.53 5.92 12.08
CA CYS A 112 -15.91 7.01 12.96
C CYS A 112 -14.86 8.11 12.85
N CYS A 113 -15.05 9.01 11.89
CA CYS A 113 -14.40 10.32 11.88
C CYS A 113 -14.93 11.18 13.05
N SER A 114 -14.74 10.74 14.30
CA SER A 114 -15.26 11.42 15.49
C SER A 114 -14.69 12.84 15.64
N TRP A 115 -13.55 13.12 15.01
CA TRP A 115 -12.95 14.43 14.87
C TRP A 115 -13.85 15.47 14.18
N LYS A 116 -14.76 15.04 13.31
CA LYS A 116 -15.75 15.93 12.65
C LYS A 116 -16.77 16.49 13.62
N SER A 117 -17.07 15.79 14.72
CA SER A 117 -17.96 16.33 15.76
C SER A 117 -17.38 17.61 16.41
N CYS A 118 -16.08 17.84 16.26
CA CYS A 118 -15.38 19.04 16.67
C CYS A 118 -15.14 20.06 15.53
N ARG A 119 -15.73 19.86 14.34
CA ARG A 119 -15.56 20.70 13.12
C ARG A 119 -14.11 20.83 12.64
N ASN A 120 -13.30 19.80 12.86
CA ASN A 120 -11.90 19.81 12.44
C ASN A 120 -11.69 18.93 11.20
N ALA A 121 -10.59 19.22 10.47
CA ALA A 121 -10.27 18.59 9.19
C ALA A 121 -9.93 17.10 9.33
N CYS A 122 -10.51 16.26 8.46
CA CYS A 122 -10.34 14.81 8.51
C CYS A 122 -10.22 14.16 7.12
N ILE A 123 -9.15 13.38 6.94
CA ILE A 123 -8.98 12.46 5.81
C ILE A 123 -9.32 11.05 6.29
N ALA A 124 -10.20 10.37 5.57
CA ALA A 124 -10.48 8.96 5.78
C ALA A 124 -9.62 8.09 4.85
N VAL A 125 -9.05 7.01 5.39
CA VAL A 125 -8.29 5.99 4.66
C VAL A 125 -8.89 4.62 4.96
N PRO A 126 -10.06 4.27 4.38
CA PRO A 126 -10.80 3.08 4.76
C PRO A 126 -9.95 1.81 4.66
N SER A 127 -9.85 1.04 5.76
CA SER A 127 -9.16 -0.26 5.73
C SER A 127 -9.83 -1.25 4.77
N VAL A 128 -11.12 -1.03 4.46
CA VAL A 128 -11.91 -1.81 3.48
C VAL A 128 -12.45 -0.86 2.40
N PRO A 129 -11.89 -0.90 1.17
CA PRO A 129 -12.27 0.03 0.09
C PRO A 129 -13.76 0.02 -0.29
N LYS A 130 -14.46 -1.11 -0.08
CA LYS A 130 -15.90 -1.25 -0.41
C LYS A 130 -16.85 -0.45 0.48
N ARG A 131 -16.36 0.17 1.56
CA ARG A 131 -17.18 0.91 2.53
C ARG A 131 -16.95 2.42 2.48
N THR A 132 -16.38 2.94 1.38
CA THR A 132 -16.12 4.38 1.19
C THR A 132 -17.35 5.27 1.39
N ALA A 133 -18.55 4.82 1.02
CA ALA A 133 -19.80 5.54 1.25
C ALA A 133 -20.10 5.81 2.74
N GLU A 134 -19.54 5.00 3.64
CA GLU A 134 -19.72 5.12 5.09
C GLU A 134 -18.82 6.19 5.70
N PHE A 135 -17.85 6.70 4.93
CA PHE A 135 -16.96 7.80 5.33
C PHE A 135 -17.39 9.15 4.75
N SER A 136 -18.66 9.29 4.35
CA SER A 136 -19.23 10.51 3.76
C SER A 136 -19.10 11.76 4.64
N SER A 137 -18.84 11.59 5.94
CA SER A 137 -18.58 12.68 6.86
C SER A 137 -17.16 13.25 6.77
N ALA A 138 -16.18 12.54 6.20
CA ALA A 138 -14.80 13.00 6.04
C ALA A 138 -14.70 14.16 5.03
N ASP A 139 -13.68 15.02 5.15
CA ASP A 139 -13.44 16.09 4.16
C ASP A 139 -12.82 15.52 2.87
N GLU A 140 -12.05 14.44 2.98
CA GLU A 140 -11.50 13.70 1.85
C GLU A 140 -11.46 12.20 2.19
N VAL A 141 -11.79 11.36 1.22
CA VAL A 141 -11.69 9.90 1.34
C VAL A 141 -10.67 9.41 0.31
N ILE A 142 -9.59 8.79 0.77
CA ILE A 142 -8.52 8.24 -0.07
C ILE A 142 -8.34 6.75 0.20
N ASN A 143 -7.81 6.01 -0.77
CA ASN A 143 -7.65 4.55 -0.66
C ASN A 143 -6.24 4.14 -0.21
N SER A 144 -5.26 5.04 -0.19
CA SER A 144 -4.02 4.84 0.57
C SER A 144 -3.31 6.16 0.84
N LEU A 145 -2.37 6.13 1.79
CA LEU A 145 -1.57 7.29 2.18
C LEU A 145 -0.62 7.78 1.07
N LEU A 146 -0.45 7.02 -0.02
CA LEU A 146 0.24 7.50 -1.22
C LEU A 146 -0.55 8.59 -1.95
N ASP A 147 -1.87 8.64 -1.79
CA ASP A 147 -2.74 9.64 -2.44
C ASP A 147 -2.85 10.95 -1.66
N VAL A 148 -2.28 11.02 -0.45
CA VAL A 148 -2.30 12.25 0.35
C VAL A 148 -1.63 13.37 -0.44
N ARG A 149 -2.31 14.52 -0.53
CA ARG A 149 -1.79 15.75 -1.10
C ARG A 149 -1.65 16.80 0.01
N PRO A 150 -0.47 16.92 0.65
CA PRO A 150 -0.29 17.79 1.81
C PRO A 150 -0.69 19.25 1.53
N GLU A 151 -0.48 19.72 0.31
CA GLU A 151 -0.79 21.08 -0.12
C GLU A 151 -2.29 21.42 -0.07
N LYS A 152 -3.19 20.44 -0.18
CA LYS A 152 -4.65 20.66 0.02
C LYS A 152 -4.98 21.08 1.45
N TRP A 153 -4.08 20.78 2.39
CA TRP A 153 -4.27 20.96 3.84
C TRP A 153 -3.33 22.02 4.42
N GLY A 154 -2.75 22.88 3.56
CA GLY A 154 -1.83 23.94 4.00
C GLY A 154 -0.45 23.44 4.42
N LEU A 155 -0.11 22.17 4.13
CA LEU A 155 1.21 21.60 4.38
C LEU A 155 2.10 21.72 3.14
N ARG A 156 3.42 21.63 3.31
CA ARG A 156 4.36 21.64 2.17
C ARG A 156 4.11 20.40 1.29
N PRO A 157 4.06 20.55 -0.05
CA PRO A 157 3.87 19.42 -0.95
C PRO A 157 5.04 18.44 -0.83
N PHE A 158 4.80 17.20 -1.19
CA PHE A 158 5.88 16.23 -1.34
C PHE A 158 6.83 16.66 -2.46
N SER A 159 8.13 16.40 -2.29
CA SER A 159 9.18 16.75 -3.26
C SER A 159 9.83 15.53 -3.91
N ASP A 160 9.22 14.36 -3.78
CA ASP A 160 9.73 13.05 -4.21
C ASP A 160 9.06 12.51 -5.48
N TRP A 161 8.13 13.27 -6.05
CA TRP A 161 7.61 13.01 -7.39
C TRP A 161 8.63 13.43 -8.44
N ILE A 162 8.82 12.59 -9.45
CA ILE A 162 9.78 12.77 -10.54
C ILE A 162 9.00 12.58 -11.84
N ASP A 163 8.86 13.63 -12.64
CA ASP A 163 8.20 13.58 -13.95
C ASP A 163 6.86 12.80 -13.92
N ASP A 164 5.94 13.21 -13.04
CA ASP A 164 4.60 12.59 -12.85
C ASP A 164 4.62 11.14 -12.35
N THR A 165 5.74 10.69 -11.78
CA THR A 165 5.87 9.37 -11.15
C THR A 165 6.34 9.46 -9.71
N LEU A 166 5.92 8.51 -8.89
CA LEU A 166 6.40 8.33 -7.52
C LEU A 166 7.25 7.05 -7.46
N PRO A 167 8.56 7.13 -7.14
CA PRO A 167 9.35 5.96 -6.83
C PRO A 167 8.76 5.21 -5.62
N ILE A 168 8.65 3.89 -5.72
CA ILE A 168 8.23 3.03 -4.61
C ILE A 168 9.29 1.96 -4.33
N GLU A 169 9.19 1.29 -3.18
CA GLU A 169 9.97 0.08 -2.95
C GLU A 169 9.59 -0.96 -4.02
N PRO A 170 10.56 -1.50 -4.78
CA PRO A 170 10.24 -2.44 -5.84
C PRO A 170 9.59 -3.70 -5.30
N TRP A 171 8.61 -4.20 -6.03
CA TRP A 171 7.97 -5.47 -5.72
C TRP A 171 7.76 -6.27 -7.00
N PHE A 172 7.58 -7.57 -6.83
CA PHE A 172 7.73 -8.56 -7.89
C PHE A 172 6.48 -9.43 -7.95
N ILE A 173 6.03 -9.71 -9.16
CA ILE A 173 4.89 -10.58 -9.41
C ILE A 173 5.03 -11.25 -10.77
N GLY A 174 4.52 -12.46 -10.94
CA GLY A 174 4.64 -13.13 -12.23
C GLY A 174 3.86 -14.43 -12.29
N GLY A 175 3.57 -14.88 -13.50
CA GLY A 175 2.70 -16.03 -13.73
C GLY A 175 2.50 -16.27 -15.22
N SER A 176 1.80 -17.35 -15.55
CA SER A 176 1.38 -17.58 -16.93
C SER A 176 0.32 -16.54 -17.33
N VAL A 177 0.48 -15.97 -18.53
CA VAL A 177 -0.49 -15.02 -19.09
C VAL A 177 -1.81 -15.74 -19.36
N ILE A 178 -2.89 -15.24 -18.76
CA ILE A 178 -4.23 -15.81 -18.92
C ILE A 178 -5.11 -14.92 -19.80
N LYS A 179 -6.16 -15.51 -20.37
CA LYS A 179 -7.18 -14.75 -21.09
C LYS A 179 -7.98 -13.92 -20.09
N GLY A 180 -8.03 -12.61 -20.31
CA GLY A 180 -8.94 -11.71 -19.61
C GLY A 180 -10.30 -11.61 -20.32
N PHE A 181 -11.04 -10.55 -20.01
CA PHE A 181 -12.37 -10.30 -20.56
C PHE A 181 -12.38 -9.71 -21.98
N GLY A 182 -11.20 -9.53 -22.60
CA GLY A 182 -11.06 -9.03 -23.97
C GLY A 182 -11.49 -7.58 -24.20
N ARG A 183 -11.80 -6.82 -23.13
CA ARG A 183 -12.22 -5.41 -23.22
C ARG A 183 -11.07 -4.49 -23.61
N GLY A 184 -9.90 -4.65 -22.96
CA GLY A 184 -8.72 -3.81 -23.22
C GLY A 184 -8.29 -3.82 -24.68
N SER A 185 -8.05 -5.01 -25.24
CA SER A 185 -7.58 -5.14 -26.63
C SER A 185 -8.67 -4.81 -27.65
N LYS A 186 -9.86 -5.39 -27.53
CA LYS A 186 -10.89 -5.28 -28.59
C LYS A 186 -11.66 -3.96 -28.59
N VAL A 187 -11.77 -3.29 -27.43
CA VAL A 187 -12.56 -2.06 -27.29
C VAL A 187 -11.66 -0.83 -27.17
N LEU A 188 -10.52 -0.94 -26.48
CA LEU A 188 -9.64 0.21 -26.22
C LEU A 188 -8.40 0.25 -27.13
N GLY A 189 -8.09 -0.84 -27.86
CA GLY A 189 -6.83 -0.97 -28.59
C GLY A 189 -5.61 -1.14 -27.68
N ILE A 190 -5.81 -1.57 -26.43
CA ILE A 190 -4.78 -1.64 -25.39
C ILE A 190 -4.63 -3.10 -24.94
N PRO A 191 -3.66 -3.86 -25.48
CA PRO A 191 -3.50 -5.27 -25.17
C PRO A 191 -2.94 -5.48 -23.76
N THR A 192 -3.78 -5.91 -22.83
CA THR A 192 -3.38 -6.22 -21.45
C THR A 192 -3.18 -7.73 -21.22
N ALA A 193 -2.02 -8.09 -20.66
CA ALA A 193 -1.62 -9.47 -20.38
C ALA A 193 -1.98 -9.87 -18.95
N ASN A 194 -3.19 -10.39 -18.75
CA ASN A 194 -3.73 -10.69 -17.41
C ASN A 194 -2.92 -11.76 -16.67
N LEU A 195 -2.75 -11.59 -15.35
CA LEU A 195 -2.15 -12.57 -14.46
C LEU A 195 -3.20 -13.15 -13.49
N PRO A 196 -3.06 -14.43 -13.05
CA PRO A 196 -3.96 -15.04 -12.07
C PRO A 196 -3.80 -14.39 -10.69
N ALA A 197 -4.89 -13.86 -10.13
CA ALA A 197 -4.87 -13.14 -8.85
C ALA A 197 -4.77 -14.05 -7.62
N GLU A 198 -5.21 -15.30 -7.75
CA GLU A 198 -5.33 -16.29 -6.66
C GLU A 198 -4.02 -16.51 -5.89
N ASN A 199 -2.88 -16.43 -6.58
CA ASN A 199 -1.55 -16.65 -6.00
C ASN A 199 -0.95 -15.40 -5.34
N PHE A 200 -1.62 -14.25 -5.43
CA PHE A 200 -1.07 -12.96 -5.01
C PHE A 200 -1.99 -12.22 -4.05
N SER A 201 -2.91 -12.91 -3.38
CA SER A 201 -3.88 -12.30 -2.46
C SER A 201 -3.23 -11.41 -1.40
N ASP A 202 -2.10 -11.81 -0.83
CA ASP A 202 -1.35 -11.01 0.15
C ASP A 202 -0.79 -9.72 -0.46
N VAL A 203 -0.07 -9.83 -1.59
CA VAL A 203 0.49 -8.69 -2.33
C VAL A 203 -0.62 -7.75 -2.81
N LEU A 204 -1.70 -8.32 -3.35
CA LEU A 204 -2.86 -7.57 -3.82
C LEU A 204 -3.65 -6.94 -2.67
N SER A 205 -3.65 -7.52 -1.47
CA SER A 205 -4.26 -6.87 -0.29
C SER A 205 -3.49 -5.61 0.11
N GLU A 206 -2.16 -5.63 -0.03
CA GLU A 206 -1.27 -4.50 0.26
C GLU A 206 -1.38 -3.39 -0.78
N HIS A 207 -1.62 -3.71 -2.05
CA HIS A 207 -1.69 -2.73 -3.14
C HIS A 207 -3.13 -2.38 -3.52
N THR A 208 -3.57 -1.15 -3.24
CA THR A 208 -4.90 -0.67 -3.66
C THR A 208 -4.98 -0.39 -5.15
N SER A 209 -6.21 -0.22 -5.64
CA SER A 209 -6.48 -0.11 -7.07
C SER A 209 -5.92 1.18 -7.66
N ARG A 210 -4.93 1.03 -8.56
CA ARG A 210 -3.97 2.08 -8.96
C ARG A 210 -3.31 1.75 -10.28
N VAL A 211 -2.66 2.75 -10.86
CA VAL A 211 -1.79 2.61 -12.04
C VAL A 211 -0.32 2.67 -11.60
N TYR A 212 0.42 1.63 -11.96
CA TYR A 212 1.85 1.44 -11.71
C TYR A 212 2.62 1.31 -13.02
N PHE A 213 3.94 1.33 -12.93
CA PHE A 213 4.81 1.07 -14.06
C PHE A 213 6.07 0.31 -13.65
N GLY A 214 6.74 -0.27 -14.63
CA GLY A 214 7.95 -1.05 -14.40
C GLY A 214 8.41 -1.84 -15.61
N TRP A 215 9.03 -2.98 -15.33
CA TRP A 215 9.62 -3.85 -16.33
C TRP A 215 8.87 -5.18 -16.38
N ALA A 216 8.73 -5.73 -17.58
CA ALA A 216 8.09 -6.99 -17.87
C ALA A 216 9.07 -7.91 -18.60
N GLY A 217 9.36 -9.08 -18.05
CA GLY A 217 10.16 -10.13 -18.66
C GLY A 217 9.25 -11.23 -19.19
N LEU A 218 9.35 -11.52 -20.48
CA LEU A 218 8.73 -12.66 -21.13
C LEU A 218 9.80 -13.72 -21.40
N SER A 219 9.52 -14.96 -21.00
CA SER A 219 10.50 -16.04 -21.03
C SER A 219 11.09 -16.32 -22.41
N THR A 220 10.34 -16.05 -23.49
CA THR A 220 10.81 -16.29 -24.87
C THR A 220 11.05 -15.02 -25.68
N ARG A 221 10.60 -13.86 -25.19
CA ARG A 221 10.58 -12.60 -25.97
C ARG A 221 11.47 -11.50 -25.41
N GLY A 222 11.98 -11.63 -24.18
CA GLY A 222 12.87 -10.65 -23.57
C GLY A 222 12.16 -9.66 -22.64
N ILE A 223 12.77 -8.50 -22.43
CA ILE A 223 12.36 -7.52 -21.41
C ILE A 223 11.77 -6.28 -22.07
N TYR A 224 10.62 -5.83 -21.55
CA TYR A 224 9.83 -4.72 -22.06
C TYR A 224 9.48 -3.75 -20.94
N LYS A 225 9.27 -2.48 -21.31
CA LYS A 225 8.61 -1.52 -20.42
C LYS A 225 7.14 -1.87 -20.29
N MET A 226 6.54 -1.61 -19.14
CA MET A 226 5.11 -1.80 -18.93
C MET A 226 4.48 -0.68 -18.11
N VAL A 227 3.20 -0.46 -18.37
CA VAL A 227 2.26 0.20 -17.45
C VAL A 227 1.27 -0.87 -16.97
N MET A 228 0.83 -0.80 -15.72
CA MET A 228 -0.01 -1.84 -15.13
C MET A 228 -1.13 -1.24 -14.29
N SER A 229 -2.35 -1.70 -14.54
CA SER A 229 -3.47 -1.43 -13.66
C SER A 229 -3.64 -2.59 -12.66
N ILE A 230 -3.86 -2.25 -11.39
CA ILE A 230 -4.45 -3.16 -10.42
C ILE A 230 -5.85 -2.63 -10.14
N GLY A 231 -6.88 -3.44 -10.38
CA GLY A 231 -8.28 -3.05 -10.24
C GLY A 231 -9.14 -4.11 -9.58
N TRP A 232 -10.44 -3.85 -9.41
CA TRP A 232 -11.41 -4.84 -8.95
C TRP A 232 -12.15 -5.46 -10.12
N ASN A 233 -12.48 -6.76 -9.99
CA ASN A 233 -13.25 -7.46 -11.00
C ASN A 233 -14.77 -7.28 -10.79
N PRO A 234 -15.48 -6.51 -11.64
CA PRO A 234 -16.91 -6.26 -11.47
C PRO A 234 -17.79 -7.51 -11.64
N TYR A 235 -17.28 -8.59 -12.24
CA TYR A 235 -18.03 -9.82 -12.50
C TYR A 235 -18.05 -10.81 -11.33
N PHE A 236 -17.14 -10.65 -10.37
CA PHE A 236 -17.06 -11.48 -9.18
C PHE A 236 -17.45 -10.66 -7.96
N ASP A 237 -18.53 -9.88 -8.02
CA ASP A 237 -18.98 -8.98 -6.94
C ASP A 237 -17.85 -8.07 -6.38
N ASN A 238 -16.87 -7.72 -7.23
CA ASN A 238 -15.64 -7.04 -6.86
C ASN A 238 -14.88 -7.74 -5.71
N THR A 239 -14.94 -9.07 -5.55
CA THR A 239 -14.24 -9.79 -4.47
C THR A 239 -12.77 -10.06 -4.80
N GLU A 240 -12.42 -10.07 -6.08
CA GLU A 240 -11.07 -10.34 -6.55
C GLU A 240 -10.49 -9.14 -7.30
N LYS A 241 -9.18 -8.91 -7.13
CA LYS A 241 -8.45 -7.89 -7.87
C LYS A 241 -7.92 -8.46 -9.18
N THR A 242 -7.87 -7.64 -10.23
CA THR A 242 -7.21 -7.98 -11.50
C THR A 242 -5.85 -7.28 -11.59
N ILE A 243 -4.91 -7.92 -12.29
CA ILE A 243 -3.59 -7.39 -12.62
C ILE A 243 -3.48 -7.34 -14.13
N GLU A 244 -3.43 -6.12 -14.67
CA GLU A 244 -3.57 -5.87 -16.10
C GLU A 244 -2.39 -5.05 -16.62
N PRO A 245 -1.22 -5.67 -16.82
CA PRO A 245 -0.07 -5.04 -17.44
C PRO A 245 -0.29 -4.87 -18.94
N TRP A 246 -0.02 -3.69 -19.45
CA TRP A 246 0.20 -3.40 -20.85
C TRP A 246 1.70 -3.26 -21.09
N LEU A 247 2.26 -4.22 -21.82
CA LEU A 247 3.63 -4.15 -22.29
C LEU A 247 3.68 -3.13 -23.44
N LEU A 248 4.57 -2.14 -23.34
CA LEU A 248 4.70 -1.03 -24.28
C LEU A 248 5.47 -1.48 -25.53
N HIS A 249 4.90 -2.47 -26.22
CA HIS A 249 5.42 -3.10 -27.42
C HIS A 249 4.27 -3.65 -28.27
N ASP A 250 4.44 -3.61 -29.59
CA ASP A 250 3.47 -4.18 -30.54
C ASP A 250 3.83 -5.63 -30.83
N PHE A 251 3.03 -6.55 -30.29
CA PHE A 251 3.17 -7.97 -30.57
C PHE A 251 2.25 -8.34 -31.74
N GLY A 252 2.81 -8.91 -32.81
CA GLY A 252 2.04 -9.40 -33.95
C GLY A 252 1.17 -10.63 -33.65
N GLU A 253 1.27 -11.20 -32.45
CA GLU A 253 0.54 -12.38 -32.00
C GLU A 253 0.31 -12.37 -30.48
N ASP A 254 -0.72 -13.10 -30.04
CA ASP A 254 -0.98 -13.31 -28.61
C ASP A 254 0.07 -14.27 -28.00
N PHE A 255 0.37 -14.08 -26.70
CA PHE A 255 1.32 -14.90 -25.94
C PHE A 255 0.68 -15.53 -24.68
N TYR A 256 -0.57 -15.99 -24.80
CA TYR A 256 -1.23 -16.72 -23.70
C TYR A 256 -0.45 -17.97 -23.29
N GLY A 257 -0.38 -18.21 -21.99
CA GLY A 257 0.37 -19.32 -21.39
C GLY A 257 1.87 -19.05 -21.25
N GLU A 258 2.42 -18.04 -21.94
CA GLU A 258 3.81 -17.63 -21.74
C GLU A 258 4.01 -17.11 -20.31
N GLU A 259 5.20 -17.33 -19.78
CA GLU A 259 5.55 -16.88 -18.45
C GLU A 259 5.93 -15.39 -18.46
N LEU A 260 5.19 -14.60 -17.70
CA LEU A 260 5.39 -13.16 -17.55
C LEU A 260 5.87 -12.83 -16.13
N ARG A 261 6.96 -12.08 -16.04
CA ARG A 261 7.56 -11.58 -14.80
C ARG A 261 7.53 -10.07 -14.77
N LEU A 262 7.04 -9.49 -13.69
CA LEU A 262 6.90 -8.05 -13.53
C LEU A 262 7.75 -7.56 -12.36
N VAL A 263 8.53 -6.51 -12.60
CA VAL A 263 9.21 -5.72 -11.58
C VAL A 263 8.54 -4.36 -11.55
N ILE A 264 7.77 -4.08 -10.49
CA ILE A 264 7.08 -2.81 -10.32
C ILE A 264 8.02 -1.87 -9.58
N VAL A 265 8.25 -0.67 -10.12
CA VAL A 265 9.28 0.25 -9.61
C VAL A 265 8.72 1.62 -9.23
N GLY A 266 7.51 1.94 -9.67
CA GLY A 266 6.90 3.22 -9.40
C GLY A 266 5.39 3.22 -9.61
N TYR A 267 4.79 4.30 -9.13
CA TYR A 267 3.37 4.60 -9.17
C TYR A 267 3.12 5.85 -10.02
N ILE A 268 2.01 5.88 -10.75
CA ILE A 268 1.59 7.03 -11.57
C ILE A 268 0.43 7.76 -10.89
N ARG A 269 -0.68 7.05 -10.62
CA ARG A 269 -1.92 7.68 -10.15
C ARG A 269 -2.89 6.68 -9.51
N PRO A 270 -3.89 7.14 -8.73
CA PRO A 270 -4.96 6.27 -8.27
C PRO A 270 -5.93 5.97 -9.42
N GLU A 271 -6.80 4.99 -9.20
CA GLU A 271 -7.98 4.83 -10.05
C GLU A 271 -8.83 6.11 -10.06
N ALA A 272 -9.45 6.39 -11.20
CA ALA A 272 -10.28 7.55 -11.41
C ALA A 272 -11.51 7.16 -12.24
N ASN A 273 -12.62 7.84 -11.99
CA ASN A 273 -13.79 7.76 -12.85
C ASN A 273 -13.62 8.69 -14.05
N PHE A 274 -14.01 8.21 -15.23
CA PHE A 274 -13.91 8.97 -16.48
C PHE A 274 -15.30 9.28 -17.02
N PRO A 275 -15.55 10.51 -17.50
CA PRO A 275 -16.85 10.89 -18.03
C PRO A 275 -17.19 10.22 -19.38
N SER A 276 -16.18 9.70 -20.09
CA SER A 276 -16.34 9.05 -21.40
C SER A 276 -15.26 7.98 -21.63
N LEU A 277 -15.53 7.07 -22.57
CA LEU A 277 -14.58 6.06 -23.01
C LEU A 277 -13.32 6.70 -23.61
N GLU A 278 -13.49 7.77 -24.38
CA GLU A 278 -12.42 8.52 -25.01
C GLU A 278 -11.47 9.11 -23.96
N SER A 279 -12.02 9.75 -22.92
CA SER A 279 -11.20 10.30 -21.83
C SER A 279 -10.46 9.23 -21.02
N LEU A 280 -11.02 8.01 -20.93
CA LEU A 280 -10.33 6.87 -20.34
C LEU A 280 -9.16 6.43 -21.23
N ILE A 281 -9.40 6.25 -22.53
CA ILE A 281 -8.36 5.85 -23.51
C ILE A 281 -7.21 6.86 -23.53
N GLU A 282 -7.54 8.15 -23.65
CA GLU A 282 -6.55 9.24 -23.64
C GLU A 282 -5.70 9.19 -22.37
N ARG A 283 -6.32 8.96 -21.21
CA ARG A 283 -5.60 8.86 -19.95
C ARG A 283 -4.69 7.63 -19.89
N ILE A 284 -5.11 6.47 -20.41
CA ILE A 284 -4.25 5.28 -20.43
C ILE A 284 -3.04 5.51 -21.33
N HIS A 285 -3.22 6.15 -22.49
CA HIS A 285 -2.09 6.53 -23.35
C HIS A 285 -1.16 7.55 -22.70
N GLU A 286 -1.69 8.50 -21.92
CA GLU A 286 -0.86 9.39 -21.09
C GLU A 286 -0.05 8.60 -20.06
N ASP A 287 -0.69 7.66 -19.34
CA ASP A 287 -0.01 6.81 -18.36
C ASP A 287 1.14 6.01 -19.00
N ALA A 288 0.93 5.48 -20.22
CA ALA A 288 1.96 4.80 -21.00
C ALA A 288 3.12 5.73 -21.39
N ARG A 289 2.84 6.97 -21.81
CA ARG A 289 3.87 7.97 -22.16
C ARG A 289 4.69 8.37 -20.93
N ILE A 290 4.04 8.56 -19.78
CA ILE A 290 4.70 8.82 -18.50
C ILE A 290 5.61 7.65 -18.13
N ALA A 291 5.10 6.42 -18.15
CA ALA A 291 5.88 5.21 -17.85
C ALA A 291 7.10 5.07 -18.77
N GLU A 292 6.91 5.26 -20.08
CA GLU A 292 7.97 5.11 -21.07
C GLU A 292 9.13 6.09 -20.85
N LYS A 293 8.78 7.35 -20.58
CA LYS A 293 9.75 8.41 -20.24
C LYS A 293 10.46 8.10 -18.92
N ALA A 294 9.69 7.78 -17.87
CA ALA A 294 10.23 7.52 -16.54
C ALA A 294 11.20 6.33 -16.55
N LEU A 295 10.89 5.24 -17.24
CA LEU A 295 11.75 4.05 -17.28
C LEU A 295 13.11 4.26 -17.96
N ASN A 296 13.34 5.40 -18.64
CA ASN A 296 14.66 5.79 -19.13
C ASN A 296 15.54 6.46 -18.06
N LEU A 297 14.96 6.93 -16.94
CA LEU A 297 15.72 7.56 -15.87
C LEU A 297 16.57 6.51 -15.14
N PRO A 298 17.84 6.80 -14.79
CA PRO A 298 18.74 5.83 -14.15
C PRO A 298 18.17 5.15 -12.88
N LEU A 299 17.35 5.90 -12.12
CA LEU A 299 16.65 5.40 -10.94
C LEU A 299 15.77 4.18 -11.23
N TYR A 300 15.11 4.15 -12.38
CA TYR A 300 14.19 3.09 -12.79
C TYR A 300 14.81 2.13 -13.79
N ALA A 301 15.69 2.62 -14.66
CA ALA A 301 16.37 1.84 -15.69
C ALA A 301 17.20 0.69 -15.13
N LYS A 302 17.84 0.89 -13.98
CA LYS A 302 18.65 -0.15 -13.29
C LYS A 302 17.90 -1.46 -13.03
N TYR A 303 16.56 -1.43 -12.96
CA TYR A 303 15.76 -2.63 -12.70
C TYR A 303 15.59 -3.53 -13.93
N THR A 304 15.97 -3.08 -15.14
CA THR A 304 16.03 -3.94 -16.33
C THR A 304 17.04 -5.09 -16.16
N ASP A 305 18.02 -4.93 -15.27
CA ASP A 305 19.02 -5.95 -14.97
C ASP A 305 18.61 -6.92 -13.87
N SER A 306 17.39 -6.78 -13.33
CA SER A 306 16.85 -7.68 -12.31
C SER A 306 16.89 -9.14 -12.80
N PRO A 307 17.52 -10.07 -12.06
CA PRO A 307 17.51 -11.49 -12.38
C PRO A 307 16.09 -12.08 -12.47
N TYR A 308 15.15 -11.52 -11.70
CA TYR A 308 13.74 -11.92 -11.70
C TYR A 308 13.08 -11.81 -13.08
N LEU A 309 13.52 -10.87 -13.92
CA LEU A 309 12.97 -10.69 -15.28
C LEU A 309 13.44 -11.76 -16.27
N ARG A 310 14.50 -12.51 -15.93
CA ARG A 310 15.15 -13.48 -16.82
C ARG A 310 14.94 -14.93 -16.38
N ASN A 311 14.72 -15.17 -15.09
CA ASN A 311 14.59 -16.52 -14.51
C ASN A 311 13.16 -17.06 -14.61
N SER A 312 13.03 -18.36 -14.87
CA SER A 312 11.72 -19.03 -14.86
C SER A 312 11.22 -19.30 -13.43
N LEU A 313 9.89 -19.37 -13.25
CA LEU A 313 9.20 -19.66 -11.98
C LEU A 313 9.62 -21.01 -11.41
N LYS A 314 10.06 -21.92 -12.28
CA LYS A 314 10.53 -23.25 -11.92
C LYS A 314 11.91 -23.21 -11.25
N GLU A 315 12.76 -22.23 -11.58
CA GLU A 315 14.09 -22.08 -11.01
C GLU A 315 14.03 -21.43 -9.61
N ASP A 316 13.13 -20.47 -9.38
CA ASP A 316 12.98 -19.81 -8.06
C ASP A 316 12.47 -20.77 -6.97
N ASN A 317 11.59 -21.71 -7.31
CA ASN A 317 11.10 -22.73 -6.37
C ASN A 317 12.15 -23.79 -6.03
N SER A 318 13.22 -23.91 -6.84
CA SER A 318 14.34 -24.80 -6.53
C SER A 318 15.37 -24.17 -5.57
N ALA A 319 15.40 -22.84 -5.47
CA ALA A 319 16.29 -22.10 -4.56
C ALA A 319 15.73 -22.00 -3.11
N ASN A 320 14.41 -22.08 -2.93
CA ASN A 320 13.75 -22.06 -1.61
C ASN A 320 13.52 -23.46 -0.99
N GLY A 321 14.03 -24.53 -1.63
CA GLY A 321 13.89 -25.91 -1.16
C GLY A 321 14.93 -26.38 -0.14
N ASN A 322 15.96 -25.58 0.16
CA ASN A 322 17.04 -25.95 1.10
C ASN A 322 17.06 -25.04 2.34
N GLN A 323 16.02 -25.14 3.17
CA GLN A 323 16.16 -24.84 4.59
C GLN A 323 15.41 -25.91 5.40
N SER A 324 15.85 -27.16 5.26
CA SER A 324 15.43 -28.26 6.13
C SER A 324 16.60 -28.68 7.03
N VAL A 325 16.35 -28.56 8.34
CA VAL A 325 16.90 -29.39 9.43
C VAL A 325 18.42 -29.43 9.56
N ILE A 326 18.96 -28.51 10.37
CA ILE A 326 20.15 -28.83 11.17
C ILE A 326 19.63 -29.29 12.54
N ASP A 327 19.47 -30.61 12.67
CA ASP A 327 19.34 -31.26 13.98
C ASP A 327 20.63 -31.00 14.78
N SER A 328 20.48 -30.40 15.96
CA SER A 328 21.54 -30.31 16.96
C SER A 328 21.17 -31.20 18.13
N LYS A 329 21.97 -32.25 18.33
CA LYS A 329 22.16 -32.91 19.62
C LYS A 329 22.64 -31.91 20.68
#